data_AF-A0A9D5ST53-F1
#
_entry.id   AF-A0A9D5ST53-F1
#
_cell.length_a   1.000
_cell.length_b   1.000
_cell.length_c   1.000
_cell.angle_alpha   90.00
_cell.angle_beta   90.00
_cell.angle_gamma   90.00
#
_symmetry.space_group_name_H-M   'P 1'
#
loop_
_entity.id
_entity.type
_entity.pdbx_description
1 polymer ?
#
loop_
_entity_poly.entity_id
_entity_poly.type
_entity_poly.pdbx_seq_one_letter_code
_entity_poly.pdbx_strand_id
1 'polypeptide(L)'
;QTIYVVTPEHTSGSQLLFRDNTTPMITGKHVLILAASVTTGYTAQAAVEALNYYGGHVAGICALFATTDTCAGHTVHAAFHQKDLPDYCSAPSHECPLCKKGEKLDALVNSFGYSKL
;
A
#
# COMPACT_ATOMS: atom_id res chain seq x y z
N GLN A 1 -20.98 11.72 14.81
CA GLN A 1 -19.89 11.75 13.82
C GLN A 1 -19.73 10.32 13.31
N THR A 2 -19.72 10.11 11.99
CA THR A 2 -19.73 8.77 11.38
C THR A 2 -18.39 8.51 10.71
N ILE A 3 -17.80 7.35 10.97
CA ILE A 3 -16.55 6.89 10.35
C ILE A 3 -16.89 5.73 9.42
N TYR A 4 -16.30 5.73 8.22
CA TYR A 4 -16.43 4.66 7.25
C TYR A 4 -15.09 3.96 7.08
N VAL A 5 -15.12 2.64 6.91
CA VAL A 5 -13.95 1.83 6.55
C VAL A 5 -14.30 1.14 5.24
N VAL A 6 -13.54 1.46 4.20
CA VAL A 6 -13.79 0.97 2.83
C VAL A 6 -12.50 0.39 2.29
N THR A 7 -12.60 -0.79 1.67
CA THR A 7 -11.50 -1.43 0.95
C THR A 7 -11.74 -1.24 -0.55
N PRO A 8 -10.78 -0.68 -1.31
CA PRO A 8 -10.92 -0.56 -2.76
C PRO A 8 -10.85 -1.94 -3.43
N GLU A 9 -11.47 -2.05 -4.60
CA GLU A 9 -11.30 -3.21 -5.49
C GLU A 9 -10.05 -3.02 -6.36
N HIS A 10 -9.31 -4.10 -6.59
CA HIS A 10 -8.17 -4.12 -7.50
C HIS A 10 -8.62 -4.56 -8.89
N THR A 11 -8.33 -3.75 -9.91
CA THR A 11 -8.52 -4.17 -11.31
C THR A 11 -7.28 -4.90 -11.84
N SER A 12 -7.43 -5.63 -12.94
CA SER A 12 -6.31 -6.28 -13.64
C SER A 12 -5.21 -5.29 -14.09
N GLY A 13 -5.54 -4.01 -14.20
CA GLY A 13 -4.61 -2.93 -14.52
C GLY A 13 -3.89 -2.32 -13.31
N SER A 14 -3.96 -2.94 -12.12
CA SER A 14 -3.43 -2.40 -10.86
C SER A 14 -4.05 -1.07 -10.41
N GLN A 15 -5.24 -0.74 -10.92
CA GLN A 15 -6.00 0.43 -10.48
C GLN A 15 -6.85 0.08 -9.27
N LEU A 16 -7.14 1.08 -8.45
CA LEU A 16 -8.04 0.99 -7.31
C LEU A 16 -9.39 1.60 -7.67
N LEU A 17 -10.45 0.82 -7.45
CA LEU A 17 -11.82 1.18 -7.80
C LEU A 17 -12.70 1.21 -6.54
N PHE A 18 -13.59 2.20 -6.46
CA PHE A 18 -14.69 2.23 -5.50
C PHE A 18 -16.02 2.12 -6.25
N ARG A 19 -16.90 1.25 -5.78
CA ARG A 19 -18.24 1.05 -6.36
C ARG A 19 -19.18 2.17 -5.93
N ASP A 20 -20.23 2.39 -6.70
CA ASP A 20 -21.23 3.45 -6.46
C ASP A 20 -21.87 3.41 -5.07
N ASN A 21 -22.05 2.21 -4.49
CA ASN A 21 -22.58 2.05 -3.14
C ASN A 21 -21.59 2.48 -2.03
N THR A 22 -20.30 2.60 -2.36
CA THR A 22 -19.22 3.04 -1.45
C THR A 22 -18.76 4.46 -1.71
N THR A 23 -18.98 5.02 -2.91
CA THR A 23 -18.60 6.39 -3.28
C THR A 23 -19.10 7.47 -2.28
N PRO A 24 -20.35 7.41 -1.74
CA PRO A 24 -20.81 8.37 -0.73
C PRO A 24 -20.03 8.35 0.59
N MET A 25 -19.26 7.29 0.84
CA MET A 25 -18.37 7.15 2.00
C MET A 25 -17.03 7.87 1.79
N ILE A 26 -16.75 8.37 0.57
CA ILE A 26 -15.48 9.00 0.17
C ILE A 26 -15.70 10.46 -0.24
N THR A 27 -16.69 10.72 -1.11
CA THR A 27 -16.89 12.04 -1.72
C THR A 27 -17.07 13.14 -0.67
N GLY A 28 -16.27 14.20 -0.78
CA GLY A 28 -16.25 15.36 0.11
C GLY A 28 -15.75 15.08 1.53
N LYS A 29 -15.16 13.90 1.79
CA LYS A 29 -14.65 13.53 3.12
C LYS A 29 -13.13 13.60 3.18
N HIS A 30 -12.62 13.85 4.38
CA HIS A 30 -11.22 13.62 4.70
C HIS A 30 -10.97 12.12 4.85
N VAL A 31 -10.03 11.58 4.09
CA VAL A 31 -9.75 10.14 4.02
C VAL A 31 -8.33 9.89 4.47
N LEU A 32 -8.16 8.96 5.42
CA LEU A 32 -6.87 8.44 5.82
C LEU A 32 -6.61 7.13 5.09
N ILE A 33 -5.48 7.02 4.39
CA ILE A 33 -5.08 5.78 3.73
C ILE A 33 -4.39 4.89 4.77
N LEU A 34 -4.88 3.65 4.91
CA LEU A 34 -4.28 2.63 5.79
C LEU A 34 -3.66 1.53 4.94
N ALA A 35 -2.37 1.28 5.14
CA ALA A 35 -1.63 0.22 4.45
C ALA A 35 -0.93 -0.71 5.45
N ALA A 36 -0.79 -1.99 5.10
CA ALA A 36 0.07 -2.88 5.88
C ALA A 36 1.54 -2.48 5.70
N SER A 37 1.96 -2.24 4.46
CA SER A 37 3.30 -1.75 4.16
C SER A 37 3.31 -0.74 3.02
N VAL A 38 4.26 0.19 3.07
CA VAL A 38 4.54 1.16 2.00
C VAL A 38 6.03 1.04 1.66
N THR A 39 6.34 0.26 0.62
CA THR A 39 7.72 0.01 0.18
C THR A 39 8.07 0.95 -0.98
N THR A 40 7.73 0.57 -2.20
CA THR A 40 7.90 1.39 -3.41
C THR A 40 6.91 2.55 -3.49
N GLY A 41 5.83 2.49 -2.72
CA GLY A 41 4.78 3.51 -2.70
C GLY A 41 3.74 3.41 -3.82
N TYR A 42 3.89 2.52 -4.82
CA TYR A 42 2.98 2.46 -5.97
C TYR A 42 1.51 2.27 -5.59
N THR A 43 1.21 1.36 -4.65
CA THR A 43 -0.18 1.13 -4.21
C THR A 43 -0.74 2.32 -3.44
N ALA A 44 0.09 2.98 -2.62
CA ALA A 44 -0.33 4.18 -1.89
C ALA A 44 -0.58 5.36 -2.84
N GLN A 45 0.26 5.52 -3.87
CA GLN A 45 0.05 6.50 -4.94
C GLN A 45 -1.25 6.23 -5.70
N ALA A 46 -1.50 4.98 -6.11
CA ALA A 46 -2.75 4.60 -6.76
C ALA A 46 -3.98 4.88 -5.86
N ALA A 47 -3.84 4.74 -4.54
CA ALA A 47 -4.90 5.08 -3.59
C ALA A 47 -5.15 6.59 -3.53
N VAL A 48 -4.10 7.41 -3.54
CA VAL A 48 -4.22 8.87 -3.63
C VAL A 48 -4.91 9.29 -4.93
N GLU A 49 -4.50 8.72 -6.06
CA GLU A 49 -5.10 8.99 -7.38
C GLU A 49 -6.58 8.60 -7.41
N ALA A 50 -6.94 7.41 -6.92
CA ALA A 50 -8.32 6.96 -6.83
C ALA A 50 -9.16 7.88 -5.93
N LEU A 51 -8.67 8.20 -4.72
CA LEU A 51 -9.41 9.07 -3.80
C LEU A 51 -9.67 10.46 -4.39
N ASN A 52 -8.67 11.04 -5.08
CA ASN A 52 -8.84 12.29 -5.80
C ASN A 52 -9.89 12.17 -6.91
N TYR A 53 -9.88 11.08 -7.67
CA TYR A 53 -10.87 10.81 -8.72
C TYR A 53 -12.31 10.73 -8.17
N TYR A 54 -12.52 10.08 -7.02
CA TYR A 54 -13.83 9.96 -6.37
C TYR A 54 -14.22 11.18 -5.50
N GLY A 55 -13.41 12.25 -5.52
CA GLY A 55 -13.66 13.50 -4.81
C GLY A 55 -13.44 13.44 -3.30
N GLY A 56 -12.59 12.53 -2.82
CA GLY A 56 -12.11 12.50 -1.43
C GLY A 56 -10.91 13.43 -1.23
N HIS A 57 -10.71 13.88 0.02
CA HIS A 57 -9.57 14.70 0.41
C HIS A 57 -8.59 13.86 1.24
N VAL A 58 -7.45 13.51 0.66
CA VAL A 58 -6.43 12.70 1.37
C VAL A 58 -5.86 13.50 2.54
N ALA A 59 -6.05 13.00 3.76
CA ALA A 59 -5.55 13.61 4.98
C ALA A 59 -4.12 13.13 5.33
N GLY A 60 -3.74 11.94 4.87
CA GLY A 60 -2.43 11.35 5.11
C GLY A 60 -2.40 9.85 4.81
N ILE A 61 -1.21 9.26 4.97
CA ILE A 61 -0.97 7.83 4.75
C ILE A 61 -0.41 7.26 6.04
N CYS A 62 -1.01 6.17 6.53
CA CYS A 62 -0.51 5.41 7.67
C CYS A 62 -0.16 3.98 7.24
N ALA A 63 0.96 3.48 7.74
CA ALA A 63 1.43 2.13 7.47
C ALA A 63 1.88 1.41 8.76
N LEU A 64 1.86 0.07 8.77
CA LEU A 64 2.60 -0.65 9.82
C LEU A 64 4.10 -0.56 9.55
N PHE A 65 4.52 -0.80 8.30
CA PHE A 65 5.92 -0.70 7.89
C PHE A 65 6.08 0.24 6.69
N ALA A 66 7.10 1.10 6.69
CA ALA A 66 7.45 1.88 5.52
C ALA A 66 8.96 1.96 5.26
N THR A 67 9.33 2.03 3.98
CA THR A 67 10.72 2.35 3.56
C THR A 67 10.86 3.78 3.06
N THR A 68 9.79 4.57 3.09
CA THR A 68 9.76 5.98 2.70
C THR A 68 8.89 6.78 3.67
N ASP A 69 9.30 8.01 3.95
CA ASP A 69 8.57 8.94 4.82
C ASP A 69 7.54 9.79 4.04
N THR A 70 7.56 9.72 2.71
CA THR A 70 6.63 10.46 1.84
C THR A 70 6.16 9.63 0.66
N CYS A 71 4.92 9.85 0.23
CA CYS A 71 4.33 9.24 -0.97
C CYS A 71 3.27 10.17 -1.55
N ALA A 72 3.31 10.41 -2.86
CA ALA A 72 2.34 11.24 -3.59
C ALA A 72 2.08 12.63 -2.94
N GLY A 73 3.12 13.25 -2.39
CA GLY A 73 3.02 14.57 -1.72
C GLY A 73 2.49 14.52 -0.27
N HIS A 74 2.19 13.34 0.26
CA HIS A 74 1.74 13.15 1.64
C HIS A 74 2.82 12.50 2.50
N THR A 75 2.87 12.89 3.78
CA THR A 75 3.69 12.21 4.78
C THR A 75 3.13 10.82 5.06
N VAL A 76 4.03 9.84 5.14
CA VAL A 76 3.73 8.47 5.54
C VAL A 76 4.09 8.31 7.01
N HIS A 77 3.08 8.02 7.84
CA HIS A 77 3.28 7.70 9.25
C HIS A 77 3.35 6.19 9.42
N ALA A 78 4.51 5.65 9.80
CA ALA A 78 4.71 4.22 9.99
C ALA A 78 5.03 3.84 11.43
N ALA A 79 4.55 2.68 11.87
CA ALA A 79 4.93 2.10 13.16
C ALA A 79 6.39 1.61 13.16
N PHE A 80 6.84 1.04 12.03
CA PHE A 80 8.19 0.53 11.81
C PHE A 80 8.76 1.07 10.50
N HIS A 81 10.07 1.28 10.48
CA HIS A 81 10.83 1.72 9.30
C HIS A 81 11.92 0.71 8.98
N GLN A 82 12.57 0.86 7.83
CA GLN A 82 13.66 -0.04 7.42
C GLN A 82 14.78 -0.15 8.46
N LYS A 83 15.09 0.93 9.19
CA LYS A 83 16.09 0.92 10.27
C LYS A 83 15.75 -0.03 11.41
N ASP A 84 14.47 -0.35 11.61
CA ASP A 84 13.99 -1.25 12.65
C ASP A 84 14.05 -2.72 12.20
N LEU A 85 14.26 -2.98 10.90
CA LEU A 85 14.41 -4.29 10.27
C LEU A 85 15.65 -4.32 9.36
N PRO A 86 16.87 -4.38 9.92
CA PRO A 86 18.11 -4.15 9.17
C PRO A 86 18.37 -5.16 8.04
N ASP A 87 17.85 -6.38 8.16
CA ASP A 87 17.98 -7.43 7.13
C ASP A 87 16.88 -7.35 6.05
N TYR A 88 15.95 -6.40 6.16
CA TYR A 88 14.91 -6.22 5.16
C TYR A 88 15.47 -5.64 3.86
N CYS A 89 15.19 -6.34 2.75
CA CYS A 89 15.56 -5.91 1.40
C CYS A 89 14.34 -5.96 0.47
N SER A 90 14.14 -4.89 -0.30
CA SER A 90 13.17 -4.83 -1.38
C SER A 90 13.89 -4.43 -2.66
N ALA A 91 13.83 -5.27 -3.68
CA ALA A 91 14.48 -5.05 -4.97
C ALA A 91 13.48 -5.29 -6.12
N PRO A 92 13.64 -4.61 -7.27
CA PRO A 92 12.95 -4.99 -8.49
C PRO A 92 13.18 -6.47 -8.80
N SER A 93 12.18 -7.13 -9.40
CA SER A 93 12.24 -8.58 -9.68
C SER A 93 13.47 -8.99 -10.50
N HIS A 94 13.88 -8.16 -11.46
CA HIS A 94 15.06 -8.37 -12.30
C HIS A 94 16.40 -8.08 -11.59
N GLU A 95 16.36 -7.44 -10.43
CA GLU A 95 17.54 -7.10 -9.63
C GLU A 95 17.68 -7.96 -8.36
N CYS A 96 16.76 -8.89 -8.12
CA CYS A 96 16.75 -9.71 -6.91
C CYS A 96 18.10 -10.44 -6.70
N PRO A 97 18.82 -10.16 -5.59
CA PRO A 97 20.15 -10.72 -5.36
C PRO A 97 20.12 -12.23 -5.13
N LEU A 98 19.05 -12.76 -4.52
CA LEU A 98 18.87 -14.20 -4.30
C LEU A 98 18.60 -14.93 -5.63
N CYS A 99 17.76 -14.35 -6.51
CA CYS A 99 17.52 -14.90 -7.83
C CYS A 99 18.79 -14.94 -8.69
N LYS A 100 19.62 -13.89 -8.64
CA LYS A 100 20.91 -13.85 -9.35
C LYS A 100 21.90 -14.91 -8.86
N LYS A 101 21.79 -15.35 -7.61
CA LYS A 101 22.58 -16.45 -7.01
C LYS A 101 21.99 -17.84 -7.28
N GLY A 102 20.80 -17.92 -7.89
CA GLY A 102 20.08 -19.18 -8.09
C GLY A 102 19.48 -19.77 -6.81
N GLU A 103 19.34 -18.96 -5.75
CA GLU A 103 18.65 -19.39 -4.53
C GLU A 103 17.15 -19.49 -4.79
N LYS A 104 16.57 -20.61 -4.36
CA LYS A 104 15.13 -20.87 -4.50
C LYS A 104 14.35 -20.09 -3.45
N LEU A 105 13.11 -19.77 -3.77
CA LEU A 105 12.18 -19.20 -2.80
C LEU A 105 11.76 -20.28 -1.80
N ASP A 106 11.82 -19.97 -0.51
CA ASP A 106 11.40 -20.90 0.55
C ASP A 106 9.91 -20.76 0.88
N ALA A 107 9.35 -19.58 0.64
CA ALA A 107 7.97 -19.25 0.94
C ALA A 107 7.45 -18.04 0.17
N LEU A 108 6.13 -17.90 0.16
CA LEU A 108 5.40 -16.75 -0.36
C LEU A 108 4.41 -16.27 0.70
N VAL A 109 4.39 -14.96 0.94
CA VAL A 109 3.49 -14.33 1.92
C VAL A 109 2.67 -13.26 1.23
N ASN A 110 1.35 -13.32 1.39
CA ASN A 110 0.42 -12.30 0.90
C ASN A 110 -0.77 -12.15 1.86
N SER A 111 -1.82 -11.42 1.44
CA SER A 111 -3.04 -11.20 2.24
C SER A 111 -3.81 -12.49 2.60
N PHE A 112 -3.53 -13.61 1.94
CA PHE A 112 -4.12 -14.91 2.22
C PHE A 112 -3.27 -15.77 3.17
N GLY A 113 -2.08 -15.29 3.55
CA GLY A 113 -1.22 -15.93 4.53
C GLY A 113 0.14 -16.34 4.00
N TYR A 114 0.77 -17.29 4.71
CA TYR A 114 2.09 -17.84 4.43
C TYR A 114 1.95 -19.18 3.71
N SER A 115 2.68 -19.36 2.62
CA SER A 115 2.81 -20.64 1.92
C SER A 115 4.27 -21.02 1.80
N LYS A 116 4.63 -22.22 2.27
CA LYS A 116 5.95 -22.81 2.00
C LYS A 116 5.99 -23.35 0.56
N LEU A 117 7.17 -23.29 -0.07
CA LEU A 117 7.43 -23.80 -1.42
C LEU A 117 8.28 -25.09 -1.41
#